data_AF-A0AAU9R4Y1-F1
#
_entry.id   AF-A0AAU9R4Y1-F1
#
_cell.length_a   1.000
_cell.length_b   1.000
_cell.length_c   1.000
_cell.angle_alpha   90.00
_cell.angle_beta   90.00
_cell.angle_gamma   90.00
#
_symmetry.space_group_name_H-M   'P 1'
#
loop_
_entity.id
_entity.type
_entity.pdbx_description
1 polymer ?
#
loop_
_entity_poly.entity_id
_entity_poly.type
_entity_poly.pdbx_seq_one_letter_code
_entity_poly.pdbx_strand_id
1 'polypeptide(L)'
;MNRIKQLRTEKSFSLRDLAKDFSAFLDQHGKKPITNVTISRWENEKNSPTAEMWGLLADYFGVSVDYLQGAWSEKEVLELMSSSLLDNYKRIFEMAREYYDEHFFFNDIDLDTFSEEEGHFYEVPGTFDETERKSWIYTKEIRENDYMSLAFVILRCIFFKGLNENLYTAEHIKALIEEQNNLYSKTQKLEVVFYPEFKGYEEVKHFMNSFLDAENGKENFLKAFLQDNYEFEDVLTNVVIEKLMKEKASKETMSLALISIFEKVILRYEEGATDRKYQYVRSRYEVLKDDYHALSKHAYELQKENDRLKAELASKR
;
A
#
# COMPACT_ATOMS: atom_id res chain seq x y z
N MET A 1 22.76 9.35 -15.05
CA MET A 1 23.18 9.40 -16.47
C MET A 1 22.11 10.11 -17.27
N ASN A 2 22.45 10.99 -18.20
CA ASN A 2 21.48 11.65 -19.09
C ASN A 2 20.88 10.69 -20.13
N ARG A 3 19.79 11.12 -20.79
CA ARG A 3 19.01 10.32 -21.75
C ARG A 3 19.32 10.56 -23.21
N ILE A 4 20.35 11.36 -23.55
CA ILE A 4 20.67 11.66 -24.95
C ILE A 4 20.89 10.36 -25.73
N LYS A 5 21.63 9.41 -25.14
CA LYS A 5 21.91 8.10 -25.74
C LYS A 5 20.64 7.27 -25.91
N GLN A 6 19.81 7.21 -24.86
CA GLN A 6 18.54 6.49 -24.85
C GLN A 6 17.62 7.00 -25.98
N LEU A 7 17.34 8.30 -25.98
CA LEU A 7 16.45 8.95 -26.95
C LEU A 7 16.96 8.83 -28.39
N ARG A 8 18.30 8.89 -28.57
CA ARG A 8 18.92 8.62 -29.87
C ARG A 8 18.63 7.18 -30.34
N THR A 9 18.81 6.20 -29.46
CA THR A 9 18.62 4.79 -29.82
C THR A 9 17.16 4.44 -30.07
N GLU A 10 16.22 5.06 -29.35
CA GLU A 10 14.77 4.90 -29.59
C GLU A 10 14.38 5.41 -30.98
N LYS A 11 15.01 6.49 -31.46
CA LYS A 11 14.87 6.96 -32.86
C LYS A 11 15.63 6.09 -33.89
N SER A 12 16.29 5.01 -33.46
CA SER A 12 17.16 4.15 -34.30
C SER A 12 18.31 4.91 -34.97
N PHE A 13 18.80 6.00 -34.36
CA PHE A 13 19.85 6.83 -34.92
C PHE A 13 21.24 6.37 -34.48
N SER A 14 22.20 6.35 -35.40
CA SER A 14 23.62 6.33 -35.03
C SER A 14 24.05 7.69 -34.47
N LEU A 15 25.21 7.76 -33.81
CA LEU A 15 25.81 9.04 -33.38
C LEU A 15 25.95 10.03 -34.55
N ARG A 16 26.23 9.52 -35.76
CA ARG A 16 26.37 10.34 -36.96
C ARG A 16 25.02 10.85 -37.45
N ASP A 17 23.97 10.04 -37.36
CA ASP A 17 22.63 10.43 -37.77
C ASP A 17 22.09 11.53 -36.85
N LEU A 18 22.22 11.35 -35.53
CA LEU A 18 21.84 12.40 -34.59
C LEU A 18 22.66 13.67 -34.80
N ALA A 19 23.97 13.57 -35.00
CA ALA A 19 24.81 14.76 -35.26
C ALA A 19 24.34 15.53 -36.50
N LYS A 20 24.03 14.81 -37.58
CA LYS A 20 23.57 15.41 -38.84
C LYS A 20 22.19 16.06 -38.65
N ASP A 21 21.24 15.32 -38.10
CA ASP A 21 19.84 15.76 -37.99
C ASP A 21 19.68 16.89 -36.98
N PHE A 22 20.31 16.75 -35.80
CA PHE A 22 20.31 17.80 -34.80
C PHE A 22 21.07 19.04 -35.30
N SER A 23 22.13 18.91 -36.09
CA SER A 23 22.78 20.08 -36.71
C SER A 23 21.87 20.83 -37.68
N ALA A 24 21.01 20.12 -38.43
CA ALA A 24 20.03 20.77 -39.30
C ALA A 24 18.95 21.51 -38.47
N PHE A 25 18.52 20.92 -37.35
CA PHE A 25 17.65 21.59 -36.38
C PHE A 25 18.32 22.84 -35.78
N LEU A 26 19.59 22.77 -35.41
CA LEU A 26 20.36 23.88 -34.86
C LEU A 26 20.51 25.04 -35.87
N ASP A 27 20.68 24.74 -37.16
CA ASP A 27 20.77 25.76 -38.22
C ASP A 27 19.49 26.60 -38.31
N GLN A 28 18.32 25.95 -38.16
CA GLN A 28 17.02 26.64 -38.09
C GLN A 28 16.91 27.58 -36.87
N HIS A 29 17.71 27.35 -35.84
CA HIS A 29 17.78 28.17 -34.62
C HIS A 29 19.00 29.13 -34.61
N GLY A 30 19.69 29.29 -35.74
CA GLY A 30 20.86 30.16 -35.86
C GLY A 30 22.07 29.69 -35.04
N LYS A 31 22.16 28.39 -34.77
CA LYS A 31 23.22 27.78 -33.96
C LYS A 31 24.21 27.00 -34.83
N LYS A 32 25.44 26.88 -34.32
CA LYS A 32 26.49 26.16 -35.01
C LYS A 32 26.19 24.65 -35.04
N PRO A 33 26.51 23.95 -36.15
CA PRO A 33 26.43 22.50 -36.24
C PRO A 33 27.22 21.80 -35.14
N ILE A 34 26.79 20.59 -34.79
CA ILE A 34 27.44 19.76 -33.79
C ILE A 34 28.07 18.51 -34.39
N THR A 35 29.19 18.09 -33.80
CA THR A 35 29.88 16.87 -34.23
C THR A 35 29.37 15.65 -33.46
N ASN A 36 29.49 14.49 -34.09
CA ASN A 36 29.27 13.19 -33.45
C ASN A 36 30.17 12.97 -32.23
N VAL A 37 31.39 13.53 -32.23
CA VAL A 37 32.30 13.50 -31.08
C VAL A 37 31.72 14.28 -29.89
N THR A 38 31.16 15.46 -30.13
CA THR A 38 30.54 16.26 -29.08
C THR A 38 29.34 15.54 -28.47
N ILE A 39 28.45 14.99 -29.30
CA ILE A 39 27.30 14.19 -28.85
C ILE A 39 27.78 12.98 -28.03
N SER A 40 28.78 12.25 -28.52
CA SER A 40 29.34 11.10 -27.78
C SER A 40 29.88 11.51 -26.41
N ARG A 41 30.56 12.66 -26.30
CA ARG A 41 31.03 13.16 -25.00
C ARG A 41 29.88 13.53 -24.06
N TRP A 42 28.80 14.10 -24.58
CA TRP A 42 27.59 14.37 -23.80
C TRP A 42 26.89 13.08 -23.33
N GLU A 43 26.70 12.11 -24.24
CA GLU A 43 26.09 10.81 -23.90
C GLU A 43 26.84 10.05 -22.81
N ASN A 44 28.17 10.20 -22.78
CA ASN A 44 29.03 9.54 -21.80
C ASN A 44 29.44 10.46 -20.64
N GLU A 45 28.77 11.61 -20.49
CA GLU A 45 28.97 12.60 -19.41
C GLU A 45 30.43 13.07 -19.25
N LYS A 46 31.22 12.97 -20.33
CA LYS A 46 32.61 13.47 -20.38
C LYS A 46 32.66 15.00 -20.38
N ASN A 47 31.61 15.63 -20.87
CA ASN A 47 31.28 17.04 -20.67
C ASN A 47 29.76 17.20 -20.73
N SER A 48 29.26 18.37 -20.33
CA SER A 48 27.82 18.68 -20.38
C SER A 48 27.51 19.68 -21.49
N PRO A 49 26.33 19.57 -22.14
CA PRO A 49 25.73 20.66 -22.90
C PRO A 49 25.61 21.94 -22.04
N THR A 50 25.61 23.10 -22.69
CA THR A 50 25.25 24.36 -22.03
C THR A 50 23.75 24.39 -21.73
N ALA A 51 23.29 25.30 -20.85
CA ALA A 51 21.86 25.44 -20.54
C ALA A 51 20.99 25.65 -21.80
N GLU A 52 21.44 26.52 -22.71
CA GLU A 52 20.77 26.74 -23.99
C GLU A 52 20.70 25.46 -24.85
N MET A 53 21.80 24.70 -24.88
CA MET A 53 21.88 23.48 -25.68
C MET A 53 21.04 22.34 -25.10
N TRP A 54 20.89 22.29 -23.77
CA TRP A 54 19.93 21.39 -23.12
C TRP A 54 18.50 21.70 -23.56
N GLY A 55 18.12 22.98 -23.62
CA GLY A 55 16.81 23.41 -24.14
C GLY A 55 16.58 22.95 -25.57
N LEU A 56 17.52 23.24 -26.47
CA LEU A 56 17.42 22.86 -27.89
C LEU A 56 17.39 21.35 -28.11
N LEU A 57 18.16 20.57 -27.35
CA LEU A 57 18.09 19.11 -27.40
C LEU A 57 16.71 18.62 -26.92
N ALA A 58 16.17 19.21 -25.85
CA ALA A 58 14.87 18.84 -25.31
C ALA A 58 13.75 19.11 -26.33
N ASP A 59 13.78 20.27 -26.98
CA ASP A 59 12.86 20.64 -28.07
C ASP A 59 12.97 19.67 -29.26
N TYR A 60 14.19 19.34 -29.68
CA TYR A 60 14.43 18.38 -30.77
C TYR A 60 13.91 16.97 -30.48
N PHE A 61 14.01 16.52 -29.23
CA PHE A 61 13.49 15.23 -28.80
C PHE A 61 12.00 15.28 -28.40
N GLY A 62 11.42 16.46 -28.20
CA GLY A 62 10.04 16.64 -27.75
C GLY A 62 9.82 16.24 -26.29
N VAL A 63 10.82 16.46 -25.42
CA VAL A 63 10.80 16.08 -23.99
C VAL A 63 11.14 17.28 -23.11
N SER A 64 10.98 17.17 -21.79
CA SER A 64 11.46 18.21 -20.86
C SER A 64 12.98 18.17 -20.69
N VAL A 65 13.57 19.32 -20.35
CA VAL A 65 15.01 19.41 -20.05
C VAL A 65 15.39 18.49 -18.89
N ASP A 66 14.59 18.47 -17.83
CA ASP A 66 14.83 17.61 -16.65
C ASP A 66 14.88 16.13 -17.06
N TYR A 67 13.89 15.67 -17.84
CA TYR A 67 13.85 14.29 -18.34
C TYR A 67 15.09 13.97 -19.18
N LEU A 68 15.41 14.83 -20.15
CA LEU A 68 16.58 14.67 -21.01
C LEU A 68 17.88 14.60 -20.19
N GLN A 69 17.97 15.39 -19.11
CA GLN A 69 19.11 15.35 -18.21
C GLN A 69 19.19 14.06 -17.40
N GLY A 70 18.15 13.24 -17.35
CA GLY A 70 18.11 11.96 -16.64
C GLY A 70 17.20 11.95 -15.43
N ALA A 71 16.30 12.94 -15.29
CA ALA A 71 15.24 12.88 -14.30
C ALA A 71 14.37 11.64 -14.53
N TRP A 72 13.80 11.11 -13.45
CA TRP A 72 12.78 10.07 -13.56
C TRP A 72 11.52 10.63 -14.22
N SER A 73 10.86 9.81 -15.00
CA SER A 73 9.48 10.00 -15.45
C SER A 73 8.51 9.24 -14.56
N GLU A 74 7.25 9.67 -14.54
CA GLU A 74 6.17 8.95 -13.85
C GLU A 74 6.11 7.48 -14.29
N LYS A 75 6.27 7.25 -15.60
CA LYS A 75 6.33 5.91 -16.19
C LYS A 75 7.40 5.05 -15.53
N GLU A 76 8.59 5.58 -15.28
CA GLU A 76 9.68 4.80 -14.66
C GLU A 76 9.44 4.52 -13.19
N VAL A 77 8.77 5.43 -12.47
CA VAL A 77 8.34 5.19 -11.09
C VAL A 77 7.32 4.04 -11.07
N LEU A 78 6.37 4.04 -12.00
CA LEU A 78 5.39 2.97 -12.17
C LEU A 78 6.03 1.64 -12.62
N GLU A 79 7.01 1.68 -13.51
CA GLU A 79 7.80 0.51 -13.94
C GLU A 79 8.62 -0.05 -12.77
N LEU A 80 9.20 0.79 -11.93
CA LEU A 80 9.90 0.38 -10.71
C LEU A 80 8.95 -0.39 -9.79
N MET A 81 7.79 0.19 -9.45
CA MET A 81 6.77 -0.48 -8.64
C MET A 81 6.29 -1.79 -9.27
N SER A 82 6.05 -1.78 -10.58
CA SER A 82 5.60 -2.96 -11.33
C SER A 82 6.64 -4.07 -11.29
N SER A 83 7.92 -3.75 -11.51
CA SER A 83 9.01 -4.73 -11.47
C SER A 83 9.20 -5.29 -10.06
N SER A 84 9.17 -4.43 -9.03
CA SER A 84 9.17 -4.85 -7.63
C SER A 84 8.07 -5.87 -7.35
N LEU A 85 6.83 -5.60 -7.77
CA LEU A 85 5.73 -6.56 -7.63
C LEU A 85 6.00 -7.86 -8.37
N LEU A 86 6.30 -7.80 -9.67
CA LEU A 86 6.51 -9.00 -10.51
C LEU A 86 7.63 -9.91 -10.01
N ASP A 87 8.73 -9.32 -9.55
CA ASP A 87 9.91 -10.06 -9.15
C ASP A 87 9.75 -10.69 -7.76
N ASN A 88 8.93 -10.09 -6.88
CA ASN A 88 8.87 -10.47 -5.46
C ASN A 88 7.54 -11.07 -5.00
N TYR A 89 6.43 -10.87 -5.73
CA TYR A 89 5.10 -11.28 -5.23
C TYR A 89 5.03 -12.78 -4.94
N LYS A 90 5.66 -13.64 -5.75
CA LYS A 90 5.64 -15.10 -5.54
C LYS A 90 6.23 -15.46 -4.19
N ARG A 91 7.39 -14.90 -3.85
CA ARG A 91 8.04 -15.16 -2.56
C ARG A 91 7.21 -14.62 -1.40
N ILE A 92 6.63 -13.43 -1.55
CA ILE A 92 5.74 -12.84 -0.54
C ILE A 92 4.51 -13.74 -0.30
N PHE A 93 3.89 -14.26 -1.36
CA PHE A 93 2.74 -15.18 -1.25
C PHE A 93 3.11 -16.58 -0.77
N GLU A 94 4.35 -17.02 -0.97
CA GLU A 94 4.88 -18.22 -0.32
C GLU A 94 5.02 -17.99 1.18
N MET A 95 5.60 -16.87 1.61
CA MET A 95 5.67 -16.49 3.03
C MET A 95 4.28 -16.44 3.67
N ALA A 96 3.31 -15.80 3.01
CA ALA A 96 1.93 -15.73 3.52
C ALA A 96 1.30 -17.13 3.72
N ARG A 97 1.54 -18.06 2.79
CA ARG A 97 1.03 -19.45 2.88
C ARG A 97 1.77 -20.30 3.91
N GLU A 98 3.05 -20.04 4.12
CA GLU A 98 3.89 -20.70 5.13
C GLU A 98 3.66 -20.13 6.54
N TYR A 99 3.04 -18.95 6.62
CA TYR A 99 2.64 -18.30 7.86
C TYR A 99 1.56 -19.09 8.59
N TYR A 100 1.27 -18.69 9.83
CA TYR A 100 0.24 -19.34 10.64
C TYR A 100 -1.14 -19.29 9.97
N ASP A 101 -1.50 -18.12 9.45
CA ASP A 101 -2.70 -17.89 8.64
C ASP A 101 -2.44 -16.72 7.68
N GLU A 102 -2.64 -16.96 6.38
CA GLU A 102 -2.38 -16.00 5.30
C GLU A 102 -3.15 -14.68 5.46
N HIS A 103 -4.29 -14.71 6.13
CA HIS A 103 -5.11 -13.53 6.40
C HIS A 103 -4.48 -12.56 7.39
N PHE A 104 -3.57 -13.04 8.24
CA PHE A 104 -2.86 -12.23 9.23
C PHE A 104 -1.49 -11.77 8.76
N PHE A 105 -0.92 -12.40 7.72
CA PHE A 105 0.44 -12.13 7.27
C PHE A 105 0.73 -10.63 7.02
N PHE A 106 -0.10 -9.94 6.25
CA PHE A 106 0.11 -8.51 5.96
C PHE A 106 -0.16 -7.59 7.16
N ASN A 107 -0.92 -8.07 8.15
CA ASN A 107 -1.18 -7.36 9.40
C ASN A 107 0.00 -7.49 10.37
N ASP A 108 0.53 -8.70 10.50
CA ASP A 108 1.49 -9.08 11.56
C ASP A 108 2.94 -8.80 11.19
N ILE A 109 3.23 -8.70 9.88
CA ILE A 109 4.55 -8.29 9.40
C ILE A 109 4.62 -6.76 9.38
N ASP A 110 5.42 -6.23 10.31
CA ASP A 110 5.75 -4.81 10.41
C ASP A 110 7.25 -4.61 10.12
N LEU A 111 7.54 -3.73 9.17
CA LEU A 111 8.91 -3.43 8.74
C LEU A 111 9.58 -2.34 9.59
N ASP A 112 8.81 -1.55 10.34
CA ASP A 112 9.28 -0.40 11.12
C ASP A 112 9.75 -0.79 12.53
N THR A 113 9.17 -1.84 13.13
CA THR A 113 9.51 -2.30 14.49
C THR A 113 10.79 -3.12 14.59
N PHE A 114 11.54 -3.29 13.49
CA PHE A 114 12.79 -4.05 13.52
C PHE A 114 13.94 -3.24 14.15
N SER A 115 14.29 -3.56 15.40
CA SER A 115 15.58 -3.16 15.99
C SER A 115 16.67 -4.19 15.67
N GLU A 116 17.82 -3.75 15.14
CA GLU A 116 19.01 -4.61 14.96
C GLU A 116 19.52 -5.21 16.30
N GLU A 117 19.15 -4.60 17.44
CA GLU A 117 19.69 -4.90 18.77
C GLU A 117 19.02 -6.07 19.51
N GLU A 118 17.85 -6.55 19.11
CA GLU A 118 17.15 -7.64 19.84
C GLU A 118 17.29 -9.02 19.17
N GLY A 119 18.48 -9.32 18.67
CA GLY A 119 18.94 -10.70 18.48
C GLY A 119 19.37 -11.40 19.78
N HIS A 120 19.18 -10.76 20.95
CA HIS A 120 19.33 -11.40 22.26
C HIS A 120 18.02 -12.06 22.71
N PHE A 121 17.46 -12.90 21.85
CA PHE A 121 16.44 -13.86 22.24
C PHE A 121 17.11 -14.88 23.17
N TYR A 122 17.01 -14.67 24.48
CA TYR A 122 17.38 -15.71 25.44
C TYR A 122 16.52 -16.93 25.10
N GLU A 123 17.16 -17.99 24.59
CA GLU A 123 16.53 -19.29 24.37
C GLU A 123 15.90 -19.74 25.70
N VAL A 124 14.62 -19.46 25.90
CA VAL A 124 13.81 -20.08 26.94
C VAL A 124 13.09 -21.23 26.25
N PRO A 125 13.57 -22.47 26.39
CA PRO A 125 12.97 -23.62 25.71
C PRO A 125 11.50 -23.75 26.10
N GLY A 126 10.61 -23.77 25.11
CA GLY A 126 9.17 -24.04 25.30
C GLY A 126 8.25 -22.83 25.42
N THR A 127 8.69 -21.61 25.08
CA THR A 127 7.85 -20.39 25.20
C THR A 127 7.63 -19.60 23.90
N PHE A 128 8.32 -19.90 22.80
CA PHE A 128 8.10 -19.18 21.55
C PHE A 128 6.87 -19.70 20.81
N ASP A 129 5.95 -18.79 20.50
CA ASP A 129 4.96 -18.99 19.45
C ASP A 129 5.72 -19.06 18.10
N GLU A 130 5.53 -20.14 17.35
CA GLU A 130 6.13 -20.35 16.03
C GLU A 130 5.86 -19.17 15.08
N THR A 131 4.73 -18.49 15.32
CA THR A 131 4.26 -17.30 14.62
C THR A 131 5.19 -16.09 14.77
N GLU A 132 5.64 -15.78 15.99
CA GLU A 132 6.55 -14.66 16.26
C GLU A 132 7.91 -14.89 15.59
N ARG A 133 8.42 -16.12 15.66
CA ARG A 133 9.68 -16.50 15.00
C ARG A 133 9.59 -16.35 13.49
N LYS A 134 8.49 -16.79 12.87
CA LYS A 134 8.26 -16.63 11.42
C LYS A 134 8.16 -15.15 11.05
N SER A 135 7.43 -14.36 11.84
CA SER A 135 7.32 -12.91 11.63
C SER A 135 8.70 -12.26 11.57
N TRP A 136 9.56 -12.52 12.57
CA TRP A 136 10.92 -11.99 12.59
C TRP A 136 11.77 -12.39 11.38
N ILE A 137 11.73 -13.68 10.99
CA ILE A 137 12.48 -14.19 9.82
C ILE A 137 12.01 -13.50 8.54
N TYR A 138 10.69 -13.38 8.34
CA TYR A 138 10.13 -12.78 7.14
C TYR A 138 10.37 -11.27 7.09
N THR A 139 10.21 -10.55 8.21
CA THR A 139 10.57 -9.12 8.29
C THR A 139 12.03 -8.91 7.90
N LYS A 140 12.94 -9.75 8.40
CA LYS A 140 14.36 -9.67 8.05
C LYS A 140 14.59 -9.90 6.55
N GLU A 141 14.03 -10.98 5.99
CA GLU A 141 14.19 -11.31 4.57
C GLU A 141 13.64 -10.19 3.66
N ILE A 142 12.49 -9.62 4.00
CA ILE A 142 11.87 -8.52 3.25
C ILE A 142 12.75 -7.26 3.30
N ARG A 143 13.32 -6.92 4.46
CA ARG A 143 14.16 -5.71 4.66
C ARG A 143 15.55 -5.82 4.02
N GLU A 144 16.08 -7.02 3.82
CA GLU A 144 17.37 -7.22 3.14
C GLU A 144 17.33 -6.81 1.64
N ASN A 145 16.14 -6.59 1.08
CA ASN A 145 15.95 -6.18 -0.30
C ASN A 145 14.92 -5.05 -0.42
N ASP A 146 15.39 -3.82 -0.69
CA ASP A 146 14.54 -2.63 -0.86
C ASP A 146 13.40 -2.84 -1.88
N TYR A 147 13.62 -3.63 -2.93
CA TYR A 147 12.61 -3.88 -3.96
C TYR A 147 11.53 -4.86 -3.47
N MET A 148 11.90 -5.82 -2.62
CA MET A 148 10.96 -6.73 -1.95
C MET A 148 10.17 -5.99 -0.87
N SER A 149 10.83 -5.13 -0.10
CA SER A 149 10.17 -4.21 0.83
C SER A 149 9.15 -3.33 0.12
N LEU A 150 9.51 -2.73 -1.02
CA LEU A 150 8.57 -1.93 -1.81
C LEU A 150 7.37 -2.77 -2.27
N ALA A 151 7.60 -3.97 -2.79
CA ALA A 151 6.52 -4.87 -3.21
C ALA A 151 5.60 -5.24 -2.04
N PHE A 152 6.18 -5.61 -0.89
CA PHE A 152 5.44 -5.97 0.31
C PHE A 152 4.57 -4.81 0.79
N VAL A 153 5.12 -3.60 0.87
CA VAL A 153 4.39 -2.42 1.36
C VAL A 153 3.26 -2.01 0.40
N ILE A 154 3.44 -2.16 -0.92
CA ILE A 154 2.34 -1.96 -1.88
C ILE A 154 1.20 -2.96 -1.61
N LEU A 155 1.52 -4.25 -1.46
CA LEU A 155 0.51 -5.28 -1.16
C LEU A 155 -0.13 -5.06 0.21
N ARG A 156 0.63 -4.64 1.21
CA ARG A 156 0.15 -4.29 2.55
C ARG A 156 -0.80 -3.10 2.51
N CYS A 157 -0.55 -2.08 1.69
CA CYS A 157 -1.51 -0.99 1.46
C CYS A 157 -2.84 -1.50 0.91
N ILE A 158 -2.80 -2.39 -0.08
CA ILE A 158 -4.00 -2.97 -0.70
C ILE A 158 -4.76 -3.81 0.33
N PHE A 159 -4.04 -4.57 1.16
CA PHE A 159 -4.61 -5.32 2.27
C PHE A 159 -5.38 -4.39 3.23
N PHE A 160 -4.75 -3.31 3.70
CA PHE A 160 -5.39 -2.37 4.64
C PHE A 160 -6.52 -1.55 4.02
N LYS A 161 -6.44 -1.21 2.73
CA LYS A 161 -7.56 -0.67 1.97
C LYS A 161 -8.75 -1.62 1.98
N GLY A 162 -8.51 -2.89 1.62
CA GLY A 162 -9.53 -3.94 1.60
C GLY A 162 -10.15 -4.14 2.98
N LEU A 163 -9.36 -4.08 4.06
CA LEU A 163 -9.88 -4.06 5.43
C LEU A 163 -10.77 -2.83 5.65
N ASN A 164 -10.28 -1.63 5.35
CA ASN A 164 -10.99 -0.38 5.62
C ASN A 164 -12.35 -0.27 4.90
N GLU A 165 -12.41 -0.68 3.63
CA GLU A 165 -13.61 -0.60 2.78
C GLU A 165 -14.65 -1.66 3.13
N ASN A 166 -14.21 -2.85 3.55
CA ASN A 166 -15.11 -3.95 3.85
C ASN A 166 -15.58 -3.98 5.30
N LEU A 167 -15.30 -2.93 6.07
CA LEU A 167 -15.50 -2.96 7.51
C LEU A 167 -16.94 -3.28 7.92
N TYR A 168 -18.03 -2.95 7.18
CA TYR A 168 -19.40 -3.39 7.54
C TYR A 168 -20.39 -3.30 6.36
N THR A 169 -21.03 -4.39 5.92
CA THR A 169 -22.22 -4.34 5.04
C THR A 169 -23.51 -4.61 5.84
N ALA A 170 -24.67 -4.21 5.32
CA ALA A 170 -25.96 -4.44 5.98
C ALA A 170 -26.33 -5.95 6.04
N GLU A 171 -25.90 -6.73 5.07
CA GLU A 171 -26.12 -8.17 4.97
C GLU A 171 -25.31 -8.93 6.03
N HIS A 172 -24.09 -8.48 6.29
CA HIS A 172 -23.24 -8.98 7.38
C HIS A 172 -23.88 -8.77 8.76
N ILE A 173 -24.52 -7.62 8.96
CA ILE A 173 -25.27 -7.30 10.17
C ILE A 173 -26.47 -8.26 10.34
N LYS A 174 -27.12 -8.63 9.24
CA LYS A 174 -28.27 -9.55 9.26
C LYS A 174 -27.88 -10.99 9.61
N ALA A 175 -26.76 -11.48 9.07
CA ALA A 175 -26.24 -12.82 9.38
C ALA A 175 -25.87 -12.97 10.87
N LEU A 176 -25.20 -11.96 11.45
CA LEU A 176 -24.86 -11.92 12.88
C LEU A 176 -26.10 -11.92 13.79
N ILE A 177 -27.18 -11.25 13.37
CA ILE A 177 -28.46 -11.23 14.11
C ILE A 177 -29.17 -12.59 14.04
N GLU A 178 -29.14 -13.24 12.87
CA GLU A 178 -29.74 -14.58 12.68
C GLU A 178 -29.00 -15.65 13.49
N GLU A 179 -27.67 -15.55 13.61
CA GLU A 179 -26.85 -16.43 14.44
C GLU A 179 -27.04 -16.18 15.94
N GLN A 180 -27.30 -14.93 16.35
CA GLN A 180 -27.57 -14.55 17.75
C GLN A 180 -28.86 -15.18 18.31
N ASN A 181 -29.83 -15.49 17.46
CA ASN A 181 -31.08 -16.13 17.89
C ASN A 181 -30.91 -17.60 18.34
N ASN A 182 -29.70 -18.17 18.23
CA ASN A 182 -29.37 -19.54 18.68
C ASN A 182 -28.57 -19.60 20.02
N LEU A 183 -28.35 -18.48 20.72
CA LEU A 183 -27.42 -18.44 21.87
C LEU A 183 -28.11 -18.56 23.24
N TYR A 184 -28.46 -19.79 23.62
CA TYR A 184 -28.47 -20.25 25.02
C TYR A 184 -27.29 -21.19 25.29
N SER A 185 -26.07 -20.80 24.88
CA SER A 185 -24.85 -21.44 25.38
C SER A 185 -23.81 -20.39 25.76
N LYS A 186 -23.71 -20.23 27.08
CA LYS A 186 -22.67 -19.58 27.90
C LYS A 186 -21.35 -19.25 27.18
N THR A 187 -20.88 -18.02 27.41
CA THR A 187 -19.45 -17.70 27.52
C THR A 187 -18.57 -17.99 26.30
N GLN A 188 -19.09 -17.83 25.09
CA GLN A 188 -18.20 -17.47 23.99
C GLN A 188 -17.99 -15.96 24.05
N LYS A 189 -16.72 -15.65 24.28
CA LYS A 189 -16.10 -14.34 24.32
C LYS A 189 -16.76 -13.39 23.32
N LEU A 190 -16.83 -12.12 23.71
CA LEU A 190 -16.79 -11.00 22.78
C LEU A 190 -15.47 -11.05 21.99
N GLU A 191 -15.28 -12.07 21.14
CA GLU A 191 -14.32 -12.09 20.05
C GLU A 191 -14.85 -11.15 18.97
N VAL A 192 -14.86 -9.85 19.28
CA VAL A 192 -14.77 -8.74 18.32
C VAL A 192 -13.35 -8.72 17.68
N VAL A 193 -12.61 -9.82 17.81
CA VAL A 193 -11.21 -9.98 17.41
C VAL A 193 -11.11 -10.42 15.95
N PHE A 194 -12.13 -11.06 15.38
CA PHE A 194 -12.02 -11.73 14.08
C PHE A 194 -13.13 -11.37 13.08
N TYR A 195 -13.57 -10.10 13.02
CA TYR A 195 -14.60 -9.66 12.08
C TYR A 195 -14.44 -8.20 11.62
N PRO A 196 -14.70 -7.87 10.33
CA PRO A 196 -15.17 -8.75 9.25
C PRO A 196 -14.08 -9.63 8.68
N GLU A 197 -14.49 -10.86 8.36
CA GLU A 197 -13.74 -11.87 7.60
C GLU A 197 -12.82 -11.20 6.59
N PHE A 198 -11.52 -11.43 6.78
CA PHE A 198 -10.37 -10.73 6.22
C PHE A 198 -10.37 -10.61 4.68
N LYS A 199 -11.18 -9.71 4.14
CA LYS A 199 -11.17 -9.39 2.70
C LYS A 199 -9.91 -8.67 2.26
N GLY A 200 -9.07 -8.18 3.17
CA GLY A 200 -7.77 -7.61 2.84
C GLY A 200 -6.94 -8.58 2.00
N TYR A 201 -6.82 -9.85 2.41
CA TYR A 201 -6.04 -10.83 1.67
C TYR A 201 -6.69 -11.20 0.31
N GLU A 202 -8.02 -11.27 0.26
CA GLU A 202 -8.76 -11.44 -1.00
C GLU A 202 -8.56 -10.26 -1.95
N GLU A 203 -8.52 -9.04 -1.44
CA GLU A 203 -8.26 -7.82 -2.22
C GLU A 203 -6.85 -7.84 -2.80
N VAL A 204 -5.84 -8.28 -2.01
CA VAL A 204 -4.47 -8.49 -2.50
C VAL A 204 -4.44 -9.54 -3.62
N LYS A 205 -5.15 -10.66 -3.48
CA LYS A 205 -5.27 -11.69 -4.52
C LYS A 205 -5.94 -11.13 -5.78
N HIS A 206 -7.06 -10.42 -5.63
CA HIS A 206 -7.80 -9.85 -6.74
C HIS A 206 -6.97 -8.81 -7.51
N PHE A 207 -6.30 -7.92 -6.78
CA PHE A 207 -5.35 -6.97 -7.33
C PHE A 207 -4.25 -7.67 -8.10
N MET A 208 -3.58 -8.67 -7.51
CA MET A 208 -2.46 -9.36 -8.17
C MET A 208 -2.88 -10.13 -9.41
N ASN A 209 -4.05 -10.79 -9.39
CA ASN A 209 -4.57 -11.45 -10.58
C ASN A 209 -4.83 -10.43 -11.70
N SER A 210 -5.50 -9.31 -11.38
CA SER A 210 -5.78 -8.25 -12.36
C SER A 210 -4.50 -7.58 -12.88
N PHE A 211 -3.50 -7.39 -12.02
CA PHE A 211 -2.19 -6.85 -12.38
C PHE A 211 -1.41 -7.79 -13.32
N LEU A 212 -1.43 -9.09 -13.05
CA LEU A 212 -0.78 -10.10 -13.90
C LEU A 212 -1.47 -10.19 -15.27
N ASP A 213 -2.81 -10.12 -15.28
CA ASP A 213 -3.65 -10.20 -16.48
C ASP A 213 -3.69 -8.88 -17.29
N ALA A 214 -3.11 -7.79 -16.78
CA ALA A 214 -3.14 -6.49 -17.44
C ALA A 214 -2.46 -6.53 -18.84
N GLU A 215 -3.28 -6.50 -19.90
CA GLU A 215 -2.84 -6.57 -21.30
C GLU A 215 -2.19 -5.26 -21.77
N ASN A 216 -2.64 -4.12 -21.24
CA ASN A 216 -2.17 -2.78 -21.63
C ASN A 216 -0.87 -2.34 -20.95
N GLY A 217 -0.18 -3.25 -20.26
CA GLY A 217 1.02 -2.94 -19.47
C GLY A 217 0.73 -2.78 -17.98
N LYS A 218 1.69 -3.21 -17.16
CA LYS A 218 1.57 -3.31 -15.70
C LYS A 218 1.66 -1.93 -15.06
N GLU A 219 2.50 -1.07 -15.62
CA GLU A 219 2.64 0.33 -15.27
C GLU A 219 1.34 1.11 -15.53
N ASN A 220 0.62 0.79 -16.59
CA ASN A 220 -0.65 1.44 -16.92
C ASN A 220 -1.77 0.97 -15.99
N PHE A 221 -1.79 -0.32 -15.64
CA PHE A 221 -2.69 -0.84 -14.62
C PHE A 221 -2.45 -0.15 -13.27
N LEU A 222 -1.19 -0.07 -12.81
CA LEU A 222 -0.87 0.61 -11.56
C LEU A 222 -1.26 2.08 -11.60
N LYS A 223 -1.03 2.76 -12.72
CA LYS A 223 -1.45 4.15 -12.87
C LYS A 223 -2.96 4.30 -12.70
N ALA A 224 -3.74 3.50 -13.42
CA ALA A 224 -5.19 3.53 -13.32
C ALA A 224 -5.66 3.20 -11.90
N PHE A 225 -5.09 2.16 -11.29
CA PHE A 225 -5.36 1.79 -9.91
C PHE A 225 -5.08 2.94 -8.93
N LEU A 226 -3.92 3.59 -9.02
CA LEU A 226 -3.58 4.71 -8.12
C LEU A 226 -4.46 5.94 -8.36
N GLN A 227 -4.95 6.16 -9.59
CA GLN A 227 -5.83 7.28 -9.94
C GLN A 227 -7.28 7.05 -9.52
N ASP A 228 -7.78 5.82 -9.66
CA ASP A 228 -9.16 5.46 -9.30
C ASP A 228 -9.37 5.38 -7.78
N ASN A 229 -8.29 5.27 -7.02
CA ASN A 229 -8.32 5.21 -5.56
C ASN A 229 -7.70 6.50 -5.00
N TYR A 230 -8.54 7.52 -4.77
CA TYR A 230 -8.12 8.88 -4.37
C TYR A 230 -7.22 8.92 -3.13
N GLU A 231 -7.31 7.91 -2.26
CA GLU A 231 -6.44 7.75 -1.10
C GLU A 231 -4.96 7.54 -1.45
N PHE A 232 -4.67 7.15 -2.70
CA PHE A 232 -3.34 6.96 -3.29
C PHE A 232 -2.89 8.10 -4.21
N GLU A 233 -3.71 9.14 -4.39
CA GLU A 233 -3.40 10.28 -5.27
C GLU A 233 -2.05 10.93 -4.90
N ASP A 234 -1.75 10.96 -3.60
CA ASP A 234 -0.50 11.49 -3.04
C ASP A 234 0.76 10.71 -3.42
N VAL A 235 0.65 9.47 -3.90
CA VAL A 235 1.84 8.62 -4.17
C VAL A 235 2.65 9.17 -5.34
N LEU A 236 1.99 9.44 -6.46
CA LEU A 236 2.65 9.94 -7.67
C LEU A 236 2.81 11.47 -7.66
N THR A 237 1.92 12.19 -6.97
CA THR A 237 1.95 13.65 -6.85
C THR A 237 2.79 14.15 -5.67
N ASN A 238 3.45 13.24 -4.95
CA ASN A 238 4.22 13.60 -3.77
C ASN A 238 5.37 14.55 -4.11
N VAL A 239 5.49 15.67 -3.39
CA VAL A 239 6.59 16.63 -3.56
C VAL A 239 7.97 15.98 -3.41
N VAL A 240 8.12 14.96 -2.55
CA VAL A 240 9.38 14.23 -2.41
C VAL A 240 9.67 13.43 -3.67
N ILE A 241 8.69 12.71 -4.21
CA ILE A 241 8.83 11.96 -5.47
C ILE A 241 9.15 12.92 -6.60
N GLU A 242 8.41 14.01 -6.77
CA GLU A 242 8.70 15.04 -7.77
C GLU A 242 10.14 15.58 -7.67
N LYS A 243 10.63 15.80 -6.45
CA LYS A 243 12.00 16.27 -6.21
C LYS A 243 13.03 15.20 -6.57
N LEU A 244 12.84 13.96 -6.11
CA LEU A 244 13.73 12.84 -6.44
C LEU A 244 13.75 12.54 -7.94
N MET A 245 12.61 12.72 -8.59
CA MET A 245 12.51 12.62 -10.04
C MET A 245 13.45 13.63 -10.70
N LYS A 246 13.40 14.90 -10.31
CA LYS A 246 14.29 15.96 -10.83
C LYS A 246 15.76 15.74 -10.50
N GLU A 247 16.07 15.24 -9.31
CA GLU A 247 17.43 15.06 -8.80
C GLU A 247 18.14 13.79 -9.30
N LYS A 248 17.45 12.94 -10.09
CA LYS A 248 18.01 11.70 -10.67
C LYS A 248 18.48 10.72 -9.59
N ALA A 249 17.67 10.56 -8.55
CA ALA A 249 17.93 9.65 -7.45
C ALA A 249 18.18 8.21 -7.96
N SER A 250 18.92 7.40 -7.18
CA SER A 250 19.08 5.98 -7.52
C SER A 250 17.75 5.24 -7.42
N LYS A 251 17.67 4.03 -8.02
CA LYS A 251 16.46 3.20 -7.90
C LYS A 251 16.15 2.86 -6.45
N GLU A 252 17.19 2.54 -5.68
CA GLU A 252 17.12 2.24 -4.24
C GLU A 252 16.57 3.45 -3.47
N THR A 253 17.08 4.65 -3.75
CA THR A 253 16.59 5.88 -3.10
C THR A 253 15.13 6.15 -3.43
N MET A 254 14.72 5.92 -4.69
CA MET A 254 13.33 6.05 -5.11
C MET A 254 12.45 5.00 -4.40
N SER A 255 12.90 3.74 -4.31
CA SER A 255 12.19 2.67 -3.61
C SER A 255 11.96 3.01 -2.13
N LEU A 256 12.99 3.47 -1.41
CA LEU A 256 12.87 3.87 -0.01
C LEU A 256 11.90 5.03 0.20
N ALA A 257 11.89 6.01 -0.73
CA ALA A 257 10.93 7.11 -0.67
C ALA A 257 9.49 6.64 -0.91
N LEU A 258 9.28 5.75 -1.88
CA LEU A 258 7.97 5.14 -2.14
C LEU A 258 7.49 4.32 -0.94
N ILE A 259 8.36 3.49 -0.35
CA ILE A 259 8.06 2.73 0.89
C ILE A 259 7.53 3.68 1.97
N SER A 260 8.26 4.76 2.26
CA SER A 260 7.86 5.74 3.28
C SER A 260 6.50 6.40 2.98
N ILE A 261 6.19 6.64 1.70
CA ILE A 261 4.90 7.23 1.31
C ILE A 261 3.78 6.22 1.48
N PHE A 262 3.97 4.97 1.04
CA PHE A 262 2.98 3.92 1.20
C PHE A 262 2.74 3.57 2.68
N GLU A 263 3.77 3.55 3.54
CA GLU A 263 3.57 3.38 4.99
C GLU A 263 2.69 4.49 5.59
N LYS A 264 2.85 5.74 5.13
CA LYS A 264 1.93 6.83 5.52
C LYS A 264 0.49 6.61 5.04
N VAL A 265 0.31 5.95 3.90
CA VAL A 265 -1.03 5.59 3.40
C VAL A 265 -1.62 4.47 4.29
N ILE A 266 -0.83 3.45 4.66
CA ILE A 266 -1.24 2.38 5.57
C ILE A 266 -1.72 2.95 6.90
N LEU A 267 -0.94 3.83 7.53
CA LEU A 267 -1.29 4.44 8.80
C LEU A 267 -2.66 5.15 8.75
N ARG A 268 -2.98 5.84 7.65
CA ARG A 268 -4.31 6.46 7.46
C ARG A 268 -5.43 5.43 7.40
N TYR A 269 -5.20 4.29 6.75
CA TYR A 269 -6.19 3.20 6.71
C TYR A 269 -6.39 2.55 8.07
N GLU A 270 -5.32 2.33 8.83
CA GLU A 270 -5.36 1.79 10.19
C GLU A 270 -6.11 2.72 11.15
N GLU A 271 -5.81 4.03 11.11
CA GLU A 271 -6.53 5.05 11.88
C GLU A 271 -8.02 5.08 11.51
N GLY A 272 -8.34 5.11 10.22
CA GLY A 272 -9.72 5.12 9.72
C GLY A 272 -10.49 3.84 10.08
N ALA A 273 -9.82 2.68 10.05
CA ALA A 273 -10.40 1.41 10.45
C ALA A 273 -10.73 1.40 11.96
N THR A 274 -9.83 1.95 12.76
CA THR A 274 -9.98 2.06 14.21
C THR A 274 -11.12 2.99 14.59
N ASP A 275 -11.25 4.16 13.96
CA ASP A 275 -12.36 5.10 14.21
C ASP A 275 -13.71 4.46 13.83
N ARG A 276 -13.82 3.85 12.64
CA ARG A 276 -15.05 3.14 12.22
C ARG A 276 -15.44 2.04 13.20
N LYS A 277 -14.47 1.25 13.67
CA LYS A 277 -14.67 0.22 14.71
C LYS A 277 -15.18 0.84 16.02
N TYR A 278 -14.60 1.95 16.46
CA TYR A 278 -14.99 2.65 17.68
C TYR A 278 -16.42 3.21 17.60
N GLN A 279 -16.78 3.90 16.51
CA GLN A 279 -18.12 4.43 16.28
C GLN A 279 -19.18 3.32 16.29
N TYR A 280 -18.85 2.17 15.70
CA TYR A 280 -19.72 1.00 15.70
C TYR A 280 -19.93 0.43 17.11
N VAL A 281 -18.85 0.12 17.84
CA VAL A 281 -18.92 -0.40 19.23
C VAL A 281 -19.75 0.54 20.11
N ARG A 282 -19.55 1.86 19.97
CA ARG A 282 -20.31 2.88 20.67
C ARG A 282 -21.80 2.83 20.34
N SER A 283 -22.16 2.73 19.06
CA SER A 283 -23.56 2.63 18.62
C SER A 283 -24.26 1.39 19.20
N ARG A 284 -23.57 0.24 19.23
CA ARG A 284 -24.10 -1.01 19.81
C ARG A 284 -24.23 -0.92 21.32
N TYR A 285 -23.27 -0.30 22.00
CA TYR A 285 -23.34 -0.08 23.44
C TYR A 285 -24.59 0.72 23.83
N GLU A 286 -24.93 1.79 23.09
CA GLU A 286 -26.15 2.56 23.38
C GLU A 286 -27.43 1.72 23.17
N VAL A 287 -27.50 0.91 22.11
CA VAL A 287 -28.65 0.00 21.89
C VAL A 287 -28.78 -1.03 23.03
N LEU A 288 -27.68 -1.71 23.41
CA LEU A 288 -27.70 -2.67 24.51
C LEU A 288 -28.05 -2.02 25.85
N LYS A 289 -27.63 -0.78 26.07
CA LYS A 289 -27.95 0.00 27.26
C LYS A 289 -29.44 0.33 27.33
N ASP A 290 -30.05 0.70 26.20
CA ASP A 290 -31.50 0.93 26.10
C ASP A 290 -32.28 -0.36 26.38
N ASP A 291 -31.86 -1.49 25.80
CA ASP A 291 -32.47 -2.81 26.05
C ASP A 291 -32.35 -3.22 27.52
N TYR A 292 -31.17 -3.02 28.13
CA TYR A 292 -30.96 -3.26 29.55
C TYR A 292 -31.88 -2.40 30.43
N HIS A 293 -32.04 -1.11 30.10
CA HIS A 293 -32.94 -0.23 30.82
C HIS A 293 -34.40 -0.68 30.69
N ALA A 294 -34.83 -1.11 29.50
CA ALA A 294 -36.18 -1.65 29.28
C ALA A 294 -36.43 -2.94 30.08
N LEU A 295 -35.49 -3.88 30.06
CA LEU A 295 -35.55 -5.13 30.83
C LEU A 295 -35.56 -4.87 32.34
N SER A 296 -34.71 -3.96 32.81
CA SER A 296 -34.64 -3.58 34.23
C SER A 296 -35.96 -2.97 34.71
N LYS A 297 -36.57 -2.10 33.90
CA LYS A 297 -37.90 -1.54 34.18
C LYS A 297 -38.97 -2.64 34.26
N HIS A 298 -38.97 -3.57 33.31
CA HIS A 298 -39.92 -4.67 33.31
C HIS A 298 -39.75 -5.60 34.53
N ALA A 299 -38.52 -5.92 34.91
CA ALA A 299 -38.22 -6.70 36.10
C ALA A 299 -38.71 -6.00 37.39
N TYR A 300 -38.55 -4.68 37.47
CA TYR A 300 -39.09 -3.88 38.57
C TYR A 300 -40.62 -3.92 38.64
N GLU A 301 -41.31 -3.82 37.50
CA GLU A 301 -42.77 -3.93 37.42
C GLU A 301 -43.27 -5.32 37.87
N LEU A 302 -42.61 -6.39 37.43
CA LEU A 302 -42.91 -7.76 37.86
C LEU A 302 -42.69 -7.96 39.37
N GLN A 303 -41.60 -7.40 39.90
CA GLN A 303 -41.31 -7.48 41.34
C GLN A 303 -42.41 -6.77 42.15
N LYS A 304 -42.83 -5.58 41.71
CA LYS A 304 -43.92 -4.82 42.33
C LYS A 304 -45.24 -5.61 42.33
N GLU A 305 -45.58 -6.26 41.22
CA GLU A 305 -46.78 -7.09 41.14
C GLU A 305 -46.68 -8.34 42.02
N ASN A 306 -45.51 -8.97 42.08
CA ASN A 306 -45.27 -10.10 42.97
C ASN A 306 -45.47 -9.72 44.44
N ASP A 307 -44.94 -8.57 44.86
CA ASP A 307 -45.07 -8.07 46.23
C ASP A 307 -46.53 -7.69 46.55
N ARG A 308 -47.26 -7.13 45.59
CA ARG A 308 -48.71 -6.90 45.70
C ARG A 308 -49.47 -8.21 45.90
N LEU A 309 -49.21 -9.22 45.06
CA LEU A 309 -49.88 -10.52 45.15
C LEU A 309 -49.57 -11.22 46.48
N LYS A 310 -48.33 -11.14 46.98
CA LYS A 310 -47.97 -11.63 48.32
C LYS A 310 -48.75 -10.93 49.42
N ALA A 311 -48.90 -9.60 49.35
CA ALA A 311 -49.68 -8.83 50.33
C ALA A 311 -51.17 -9.19 50.29
N GLU A 312 -51.76 -9.32 49.09
CA GLU A 312 -53.14 -9.79 48.93
C GLU A 312 -53.34 -11.19 49.52
N LEU A 313 -52.40 -12.11 49.28
CA LEU A 313 -52.47 -13.48 49.80
C LEU A 313 -52.32 -13.53 51.33
N ALA A 314 -51.48 -12.66 51.90
CA ALA A 314 -51.33 -12.51 53.36
C ALA A 314 -52.58 -11.91 54.01
N SER A 315 -53.28 -10.99 53.32
CA SER A 315 -54.53 -10.39 53.83
C SER A 315 -55.74 -11.33 53.81
N LYS A 316 -55.68 -12.42 53.04
CA LYS A 316 -56.74 -13.43 52.92
C LYS A 316 -56.58 -14.64 53.86
N ARG A 317 -55.53 -14.65 54.69
CA ARG A 317 -55.29 -15.66 55.75
C ARG A 317 -55.63 -15.09 57.11
#